data_AF-A0A2E2RCC5-F1
#
_entry.id   AF-A0A2E2RCC5-F1
#
_cell.length_a   1.000
_cell.length_b   1.000
_cell.length_c   1.000
_cell.angle_alpha   90.00
_cell.angle_beta   90.00
_cell.angle_gamma   90.00
#
_symmetry.space_group_name_H-M   'P 1'
#
loop_
_entity.id
_entity.type
_entity.pdbx_description
1 polymer ?
#
loop_
_entity_poly.entity_id
_entity_poly.type
_entity_poly.pdbx_seq_one_letter_code
_entity_poly.pdbx_strand_id
1 'polypeptide(L)'
;MHTGSMKMVNQEHGRIMAFLWVGIAYFLTAVIAPIIILKLKGGPIDFWAYPTKGWQWSLIAGTLGAIGALGVLLAFGAAPKPTVAYVPVIMSIIFAGAPIVNAIVNTTKTKAWSNVSGIFILGIVLAACGGYLVTKYAPKPATSATSTAEK
;
A
#
# COMPACT_ATOMS: atom_id res chain seq x y z
N MET A 1 -5.08 3.15 8.51
CA MET A 1 -6.37 2.47 8.24
C MET A 1 -6.92 1.74 9.45
N HIS A 2 -6.11 0.99 10.20
CA HIS A 2 -6.54 0.26 11.42
C HIS A 2 -7.31 1.13 12.44
N THR A 3 -6.74 2.24 12.89
CA THR A 3 -7.40 3.15 13.86
C THR A 3 -8.63 3.86 13.27
N GLY A 4 -8.60 4.16 11.97
CA GLY A 4 -9.69 4.87 11.29
C GLY A 4 -10.94 4.02 11.15
N SER A 5 -10.82 2.73 10.80
CA SER A 5 -11.96 1.83 10.71
C SER A 5 -12.52 1.40 12.07
N MET A 6 -11.67 1.26 13.09
CA MET A 6 -12.12 0.87 14.44
C MET A 6 -12.94 1.95 15.14
N LYS A 7 -12.74 3.23 14.79
CA LYS A 7 -13.48 4.36 15.37
C LYS A 7 -14.76 4.72 14.62
N MET A 8 -15.14 3.98 13.58
CA MET A 8 -16.39 4.22 12.85
C MET A 8 -17.57 3.55 13.56
N VAL A 9 -18.64 4.32 13.78
CA VAL A 9 -19.86 3.90 14.50
C VAL A 9 -20.53 2.69 13.83
N ASN A 10 -20.48 2.59 12.50
CA ASN A 10 -20.94 1.43 11.73
C ASN A 10 -19.77 0.50 11.37
N GLN A 11 -19.51 -0.52 12.20
CA GLN A 11 -18.39 -1.43 11.99
C GLN A 11 -18.48 -2.26 10.70
N GLU A 12 -19.69 -2.55 10.19
CA GLU A 12 -19.88 -3.31 8.96
C GLU A 12 -19.37 -2.57 7.70
N HIS A 13 -19.46 -1.24 7.67
CA HIS A 13 -19.01 -0.41 6.54
C HIS A 13 -17.79 0.46 6.86
N GLY A 14 -17.30 0.46 8.11
CA GLY A 14 -16.26 1.35 8.59
C GLY A 14 -14.95 1.31 7.78
N ARG A 15 -14.61 0.16 7.18
CA ARG A 15 -13.44 0.06 6.29
C ARG A 15 -13.62 0.81 4.98
N ILE A 16 -14.76 0.68 4.32
CA ILE A 16 -15.06 1.39 3.07
C ILE A 16 -15.19 2.90 3.34
N MET A 17 -15.83 3.28 4.44
CA MET A 17 -15.90 4.68 4.88
C MET A 17 -14.49 5.27 5.13
N ALA A 18 -13.62 4.52 5.80
CA ALA A 18 -12.22 4.94 6.00
C ALA A 18 -11.44 5.04 4.67
N PHE A 19 -11.71 4.16 3.70
CA PHE A 19 -11.08 4.23 2.37
C PHE A 19 -11.52 5.45 1.57
N LEU A 20 -12.79 5.86 1.71
CA LEU A 20 -13.31 7.06 1.07
C LEU A 20 -12.54 8.31 1.53
N TRP A 21 -12.27 8.43 2.83
CA TRP A 21 -11.41 9.50 3.36
C TRP A 21 -9.98 9.42 2.84
N VAL A 22 -9.44 8.22 2.63
CA VAL A 22 -8.14 8.05 1.96
C VAL A 22 -8.21 8.48 0.49
N GLY A 23 -9.29 8.19 -0.22
CA GLY A 23 -9.53 8.68 -1.58
C GLY A 23 -9.55 10.21 -1.66
N ILE A 24 -10.21 10.88 -0.71
CA ILE A 24 -10.19 12.35 -0.60
C ILE A 24 -8.75 12.84 -0.38
N ALA A 25 -7.99 12.21 0.53
CA ALA A 25 -6.59 12.58 0.75
C ALA A 25 -5.73 12.40 -0.51
N TYR A 26 -5.97 11.34 -1.30
CA TYR A 26 -5.32 11.14 -2.59
C TYR A 26 -5.66 12.25 -3.59
N PHE A 27 -6.91 12.71 -3.65
CA PHE A 27 -7.26 13.85 -4.49
C PHE A 27 -6.50 15.12 -4.09
N LEU A 28 -6.49 15.46 -2.79
CA LEU A 28 -5.77 16.63 -2.29
C LEU A 28 -4.27 16.55 -2.60
N THR A 29 -3.66 15.40 -2.38
CA THR A 29 -2.19 15.23 -2.50
C THR A 29 -1.72 14.93 -3.92
N ALA A 30 -2.50 14.25 -4.75
CA ALA A 30 -2.12 13.87 -6.11
C ALA A 30 -2.66 14.84 -7.18
N VAL A 31 -3.61 15.72 -6.85
CA VAL A 31 -4.15 16.73 -7.77
C VAL A 31 -3.80 18.14 -7.30
N ILE A 32 -4.22 18.52 -6.09
CA ILE A 32 -4.06 19.91 -5.63
C ILE A 32 -2.60 20.26 -5.39
N ALA A 33 -1.85 19.41 -4.68
CA ALA A 33 -0.44 19.70 -4.39
C ALA A 33 0.42 19.84 -5.67
N PRO A 34 0.34 18.95 -6.67
CA PRO A 34 1.07 19.12 -7.93
C PRO A 34 0.70 20.39 -8.69
N ILE A 35 -0.57 20.80 -8.70
CA ILE A 35 -1.01 22.07 -9.32
C ILE A 35 -0.33 23.25 -8.64
N ILE A 36 -0.32 23.28 -7.30
CA ILE A 36 0.35 24.34 -6.54
C ILE A 36 1.84 24.36 -6.86
N ILE A 37 2.50 23.21 -6.85
CA ILE A 37 3.93 23.09 -7.13
C ILE A 37 4.25 23.55 -8.56
N LEU A 38 3.46 23.16 -9.56
CA LEU A 38 3.62 23.59 -10.95
C LEU A 38 3.42 25.10 -11.08
N LYS A 39 2.38 25.65 -10.45
CA LYS A 39 2.12 27.10 -10.46
C LYS A 39 3.27 27.89 -9.84
N LEU A 40 3.82 27.43 -8.71
CA LEU A 40 4.96 28.07 -8.05
C LEU A 40 6.27 27.95 -8.87
N LYS A 41 6.44 26.87 -9.62
CA LYS A 41 7.61 26.63 -10.48
C LYS A 41 7.46 27.19 -11.91
N GLY A 42 6.34 27.87 -12.22
CA GLY A 42 6.05 28.37 -13.57
C GLY A 42 5.85 27.25 -14.61
N GLY A 43 5.52 26.03 -14.18
CA GLY A 43 5.28 24.89 -15.05
C GLY A 43 3.89 24.94 -15.71
N PRO A 44 3.71 24.22 -16.84
CA PRO A 44 2.45 24.18 -17.55
C PRO A 44 1.37 23.48 -16.71
N ILE A 45 0.30 24.20 -16.41
CA ILE A 45 -0.92 23.69 -15.75
C ILE A 45 -1.95 23.16 -16.76
N ASP A 46 -1.68 23.34 -18.05
CA ASP A 46 -2.53 22.84 -19.13
C ASP A 46 -2.35 21.33 -19.30
N PHE A 47 -3.10 20.55 -18.52
CA PHE A 47 -3.07 19.08 -18.55
C PHE A 47 -3.27 18.50 -19.96
N TRP A 48 -4.04 19.20 -20.79
CA TRP A 48 -4.34 18.82 -22.18
C TRP A 48 -3.14 18.98 -23.13
N ALA A 49 -2.14 19.78 -22.76
CA ALA A 49 -0.93 19.98 -23.54
C ALA A 49 0.15 18.93 -23.23
N TYR A 50 -0.09 18.02 -22.28
CA TYR A 50 0.89 17.00 -21.92
C TYR A 50 1.04 15.96 -23.03
N PRO A 51 2.25 15.40 -23.23
CA PRO A 51 2.46 14.33 -24.20
C PRO A 51 1.43 13.22 -24.02
N THR A 52 0.72 12.87 -25.09
CA THR A 52 -0.42 11.93 -25.04
C THR A 52 -0.07 10.60 -24.39
N LYS A 53 1.09 10.05 -24.75
CA LYS A 53 1.62 8.82 -24.13
C LYS A 53 1.93 9.00 -22.63
N GLY A 54 2.40 10.17 -22.22
CA GLY A 54 2.81 10.44 -20.83
C GLY A 54 1.63 10.42 -19.86
N TRP A 55 0.56 11.16 -20.14
CA TRP A 55 -0.59 11.19 -19.26
C TRP A 55 -1.39 9.87 -19.28
N GLN A 56 -1.47 9.18 -20.44
CA GLN A 56 -2.14 7.88 -20.54
C GLN A 56 -1.43 6.80 -19.69
N TRP A 57 -0.11 6.69 -19.81
CA TRP A 57 0.65 5.75 -18.97
C TRP A 57 0.57 6.11 -17.49
N SER A 58 0.57 7.40 -17.16
CA SER A 58 0.40 7.87 -15.78
C SER A 58 -0.98 7.51 -15.22
N LEU A 59 -2.04 7.65 -16.03
CA LEU A 59 -3.39 7.29 -15.64
C LEU A 59 -3.52 5.78 -15.42
N ILE A 60 -3.04 4.96 -16.36
CA ILE A 60 -3.07 3.49 -16.24
C ILE A 60 -2.29 3.05 -15.00
N ALA A 61 -1.07 3.57 -14.80
CA ALA A 61 -0.26 3.24 -13.64
C ALA A 61 -0.94 3.69 -12.32
N GLY A 62 -1.54 4.88 -12.30
CA GLY A 62 -2.30 5.39 -11.16
C GLY A 62 -3.52 4.54 -10.83
N THR A 63 -4.30 4.12 -11.83
CA THR A 63 -5.45 3.24 -11.66
C THR A 63 -5.03 1.87 -11.11
N LEU A 64 -3.96 1.28 -11.64
CA LEU A 64 -3.41 0.01 -11.11
C LEU A 64 -2.98 0.16 -9.64
N GLY A 65 -2.36 1.29 -9.28
CA GLY A 65 -2.02 1.61 -7.88
C GLY A 65 -3.25 1.71 -6.97
N ALA A 66 -4.31 2.39 -7.42
CA ALA A 66 -5.57 2.51 -6.68
C ALA A 66 -6.28 1.17 -6.49
N ILE A 67 -6.28 0.31 -7.52
CA ILE A 67 -6.78 -1.07 -7.43
C ILE A 67 -5.99 -1.86 -6.39
N GLY A 68 -4.66 -1.72 -6.38
CA GLY A 68 -3.80 -2.34 -5.37
C GLY A 68 -4.16 -1.89 -3.95
N ALA A 69 -4.37 -0.60 -3.72
CA ALA A 69 -4.79 -0.06 -2.42
C ALA A 69 -6.16 -0.59 -1.97
N LEU A 70 -7.11 -0.75 -2.91
CA LEU A 70 -8.39 -1.39 -2.65
C LEU A 70 -8.21 -2.88 -2.29
N GLY A 71 -7.32 -3.59 -2.98
CA GLY A 71 -6.97 -4.98 -2.66
C GLY A 71 -6.41 -5.14 -1.25
N VAL A 72 -5.54 -4.23 -0.81
CA VAL A 72 -5.03 -4.19 0.57
C VAL A 72 -6.16 -3.99 1.57
N LEU A 73 -7.11 -3.10 1.27
CA LEU A 73 -8.29 -2.95 2.09
C LEU A 73 -9.05 -4.25 2.19
N LEU A 74 -9.37 -4.91 1.07
CA LEU A 74 -10.12 -6.17 1.05
C LEU A 74 -9.40 -7.27 1.83
N ALA A 75 -8.07 -7.35 1.73
CA ALA A 75 -7.25 -8.29 2.50
C ALA A 75 -7.41 -8.10 4.02
N PHE A 76 -7.47 -6.86 4.51
CA PHE A 76 -7.78 -6.60 5.93
C PHE A 76 -9.18 -7.05 6.34
N GLY A 77 -10.10 -7.25 5.39
CA GLY A 77 -11.45 -7.74 5.66
C GLY A 77 -11.63 -9.22 5.62
N ALA A 78 -10.90 -9.88 4.73
CA ALA A 78 -10.85 -11.33 4.66
C ALA A 78 -9.98 -11.92 5.78
N ALA A 79 -9.19 -11.10 6.48
CA ALA A 79 -8.35 -11.52 7.59
C ALA A 79 -9.17 -12.19 8.72
N PRO A 80 -8.77 -13.38 9.20
CA PRO A 80 -9.46 -14.06 10.29
C PRO A 80 -9.55 -13.21 11.55
N LYS A 81 -10.66 -13.35 12.30
CA LYS A 81 -10.81 -12.68 13.60
C LYS A 81 -9.97 -13.40 14.67
N PRO A 82 -9.29 -12.67 15.56
CA PRO A 82 -9.14 -11.22 15.62
C PRO A 82 -8.12 -10.69 14.59
N THR A 83 -8.58 -9.75 13.76
CA THR A 83 -7.82 -9.15 12.64
C THR A 83 -6.49 -8.53 13.08
N VAL A 84 -6.40 -8.02 14.31
CA VAL A 84 -5.17 -7.43 14.89
C VAL A 84 -3.95 -8.34 14.83
N ALA A 85 -4.11 -9.67 14.91
CA ALA A 85 -3.01 -10.61 14.82
C ALA A 85 -2.46 -10.74 13.38
N TYR A 86 -3.31 -10.46 12.37
CA TYR A 86 -2.98 -10.57 10.96
C TYR A 86 -2.54 -9.26 10.32
N VAL A 87 -2.76 -8.10 10.99
CA VAL A 87 -2.27 -6.81 10.50
C VAL A 87 -0.75 -6.80 10.30
N PRO A 88 0.09 -7.26 11.25
CA PRO A 88 1.54 -7.32 11.05
C PRO A 88 1.93 -8.21 9.87
N VAL A 89 1.20 -9.31 9.68
CA VAL A 89 1.43 -10.24 8.58
C VAL A 89 1.15 -9.57 7.24
N ILE A 90 -0.02 -8.95 7.07
CA ILE A 90 -0.39 -8.26 5.83
C ILE A 90 0.60 -7.12 5.52
N MET A 91 0.99 -6.33 6.54
CA MET A 91 1.96 -5.26 6.34
C MET A 91 3.33 -5.80 5.91
N SER A 92 3.84 -6.85 6.57
CA SER A 92 5.13 -7.44 6.21
C SER A 92 5.16 -7.97 4.76
N ILE A 93 4.09 -8.62 4.30
CA ILE A 93 3.99 -9.13 2.93
C ILE A 93 4.00 -7.98 1.92
N ILE A 94 3.21 -6.93 2.17
CA ILE A 94 3.11 -5.79 1.23
C ILE A 94 4.44 -5.05 1.16
N PHE A 95 5.04 -4.75 2.31
CA PHE A 95 6.28 -3.99 2.40
C PHE A 95 7.52 -4.78 1.98
N ALA A 96 7.50 -6.12 2.04
CA ALA A 96 8.54 -6.96 1.42
C ALA A 96 8.31 -7.13 -0.09
N GLY A 97 7.08 -7.47 -0.49
CA GLY A 97 6.75 -7.86 -1.86
C GLY A 97 6.83 -6.71 -2.86
N ALA A 98 6.27 -5.54 -2.56
CA ALA A 98 6.25 -4.42 -3.51
C ALA A 98 7.66 -3.94 -3.91
N PRO A 99 8.62 -3.75 -2.98
CA PRO A 99 10.00 -3.43 -3.33
C PRO A 99 10.70 -4.52 -4.14
N ILE A 100 10.48 -5.80 -3.81
CA ILE A 100 11.07 -6.93 -4.55
C ILE A 100 10.60 -6.93 -6.00
N VAL A 101 9.29 -6.82 -6.23
CA VAL A 101 8.72 -6.78 -7.59
C VAL A 101 9.26 -5.58 -8.35
N ASN A 102 9.28 -4.39 -7.72
CA ASN A 102 9.81 -3.19 -8.35
C ASN A 102 11.29 -3.34 -8.73
N ALA A 103 12.11 -3.90 -7.84
CA ALA A 103 13.52 -4.14 -8.07
C ALA A 103 13.74 -5.08 -9.27
N ILE A 104 13.05 -6.22 -9.31
CA ILE A 104 13.18 -7.20 -10.40
C ILE A 104 12.71 -6.59 -11.73
N VAL A 105 11.53 -5.97 -11.75
CA VAL A 105 10.95 -5.41 -12.98
C VAL A 105 11.81 -4.26 -13.51
N ASN A 106 12.26 -3.35 -12.65
CA ASN A 106 13.03 -2.19 -13.08
C ASN A 106 14.43 -2.60 -13.56
N THR A 107 15.12 -3.49 -12.84
CA THR A 107 16.42 -4.03 -13.26
C THR A 107 16.32 -4.78 -14.58
N THR A 108 15.24 -5.55 -14.78
CA THR A 108 15.02 -6.28 -16.05
C THR A 108 14.73 -5.33 -17.20
N LYS A 109 13.83 -4.35 -17.01
CA LYS A 109 13.48 -3.37 -18.05
C LYS A 109 14.68 -2.51 -18.47
N THR A 110 15.55 -2.19 -17.52
CA THR A 110 16.77 -1.40 -17.76
C THR A 110 17.98 -2.25 -18.17
N LYS A 111 17.85 -3.59 -18.19
CA LYS A 111 18.94 -4.56 -18.42
C LYS A 111 20.14 -4.35 -17.49
N ALA A 112 19.92 -3.80 -16.29
CA ALA A 112 20.97 -3.37 -15.38
C ALA A 112 21.49 -4.48 -14.46
N TRP A 113 21.21 -5.75 -14.75
CA TRP A 113 21.57 -6.89 -13.90
C TRP A 113 23.09 -6.97 -13.61
N SER A 114 23.93 -6.54 -14.54
CA SER A 114 25.39 -6.47 -14.34
C SER A 114 25.82 -5.45 -13.27
N ASN A 115 24.99 -4.45 -12.99
CA ASN A 115 25.28 -3.36 -12.05
C ASN A 115 24.67 -3.61 -10.68
N VAL A 116 23.91 -4.70 -10.52
CA VAL A 116 23.28 -5.06 -9.25
C VAL A 116 24.30 -5.75 -8.37
N SER A 117 24.53 -5.22 -7.17
CA SER A 117 25.44 -5.84 -6.21
C SER A 117 24.88 -7.17 -5.70
N GLY A 118 25.77 -8.13 -5.45
CA GLY A 118 25.37 -9.41 -4.83
C GLY A 118 24.69 -9.23 -3.47
N ILE A 119 25.07 -8.19 -2.72
CA ILE A 119 24.44 -7.82 -1.44
C ILE A 119 23.00 -7.35 -1.61
N PHE A 120 22.69 -6.61 -2.68
CA PHE A 120 21.32 -6.21 -2.99
C PHE A 120 20.43 -7.43 -3.28
N ILE A 121 20.94 -8.39 -4.05
CA ILE A 121 20.24 -9.65 -4.35
C ILE A 121 20.04 -10.45 -3.05
N LEU A 122 21.05 -10.54 -2.20
CA LEU A 122 20.92 -11.16 -0.88
C LEU A 122 19.83 -10.48 -0.04
N GLY A 123 19.76 -9.15 -0.06
CA GLY A 123 18.69 -8.38 0.58
C GLY A 123 17.30 -8.75 0.06
N ILE A 124 17.13 -8.93 -1.25
CA ILE A 124 15.88 -9.40 -1.86
C ILE A 124 15.51 -10.79 -1.35
N VAL A 125 16.47 -11.72 -1.32
CA VAL A 125 16.25 -13.09 -0.83
C VAL A 125 15.86 -13.09 0.64
N LEU A 126 16.58 -12.34 1.48
CA LEU A 126 16.26 -12.20 2.90
C LEU A 126 14.88 -11.58 3.13
N ALA A 127 14.49 -10.57 2.35
CA ALA A 127 13.16 -9.97 2.42
C ALA A 127 12.07 -10.99 2.02
N ALA A 128 12.29 -11.79 0.97
CA ALA A 128 11.37 -12.85 0.57
C ALA A 128 11.23 -13.92 1.65
N CYS A 129 12.35 -14.37 2.23
CA CYS A 129 12.37 -15.31 3.35
C CYS A 129 11.66 -14.73 4.58
N GLY A 130 11.93 -13.46 4.93
CA GLY A 130 11.26 -12.77 6.04
C GLY A 130 9.75 -12.70 5.84
N GLY A 131 9.30 -12.32 4.64
CA GLY A 131 7.89 -12.34 4.27
C GLY A 131 7.26 -13.72 4.45
N TYR A 132 7.92 -14.78 3.96
CA TYR A 132 7.47 -16.16 4.15
C TYR A 132 7.41 -16.59 5.62
N LEU A 133 8.41 -16.22 6.42
CA LEU A 133 8.44 -16.58 7.84
C LEU A 133 7.30 -15.90 8.60
N VAL A 134 7.01 -14.63 8.32
CA VAL A 134 5.92 -13.91 8.98
C VAL A 134 4.54 -14.45 8.56
N THR A 135 4.38 -14.93 7.33
CA THR A 135 3.12 -15.60 6.93
C THR A 135 2.96 -16.97 7.56
N LYS A 136 4.03 -17.77 7.61
CA LYS A 136 4.01 -19.12 8.17
C LYS A 136 3.85 -19.14 9.69
N TYR A 137 4.54 -18.23 10.37
CA TYR A 137 4.54 -18.11 11.83
C TYR A 137 3.69 -16.94 12.30
N ALA A 138 2.53 -16.74 11.65
CA ALA A 138 1.57 -15.74 12.07
C ALA A 138 1.19 -15.95 13.56
N PRO A 139 1.18 -14.89 14.39
CA PRO A 139 0.91 -15.02 15.81
C PRO A 139 -0.49 -15.60 16.03
N LYS A 140 -0.59 -16.59 16.92
CA LYS A 140 -1.89 -17.09 17.38
C LYS A 140 -2.62 -15.94 18.06
N PRO A 141 -3.91 -15.74 17.78
CA PRO A 141 -4.65 -14.68 18.43
C PRO A 141 -4.62 -14.88 19.94
N ALA A 142 -4.25 -13.82 20.67
CA ALA A 142 -4.37 -13.83 22.12
C ALA A 142 -5.83 -14.11 22.46
N THR A 143 -6.09 -15.18 23.23
CA THR A 143 -7.37 -15.36 23.91
C THR A 143 -7.61 -14.06 24.65
N SER A 144 -8.65 -13.32 24.25
CA SER A 144 -9.07 -12.09 24.89
C SER A 144 -9.17 -12.36 26.39
N ALA A 145 -8.19 -11.84 27.15
CA ALA A 145 -8.29 -11.81 28.59
C ALA A 145 -9.58 -11.08 28.92
N THR A 146 -10.45 -11.82 29.59
CA THR A 146 -11.75 -11.46 30.12
C THR A 146 -11.86 -9.97 30.43
N SER A 147 -12.79 -9.27 29.80
CA SER A 147 -13.34 -8.04 30.37
C SER A 147 -14.18 -8.43 31.58
N THR A 148 -13.52 -8.80 32.67
CA THR A 148 -14.17 -8.92 33.97
C THR A 148 -14.33 -7.50 34.49
N ALA A 149 -15.60 -7.08 34.53
CA ALA A 149 -16.20 -6.15 35.49
C ALA A 149 -15.37 -4.96 35.98
N GLU A 150 -15.81 -3.74 35.64
CA GLU A 150 -16.05 -2.75 36.69
C GLU A 150 -17.34 -1.99 36.37
N LYS A 151 -18.15 -1.82 37.43
CA LYS A 151 -19.52 -1.29 37.47
C LYS A 151 -19.60 0.19 37.14
#